data_AF-A0A8I1D9M2-F1
#
_entry.id   AF-A0A8I1D9M2-F1
#
_cell.length_a   1.000
_cell.length_b   1.000
_cell.length_c   1.000
_cell.angle_alpha   90.00
_cell.angle_beta   90.00
_cell.angle_gamma   90.00
#
_symmetry.space_group_name_H-M   'P 1'
#
loop_
_entity.id
_entity.type
_entity.pdbx_description
1 polymer ?
#
loop_
_entity_poly.entity_id
_entity_poly.type
_entity_poly.pdbx_seq_one_letter_code
_entity_poly.pdbx_strand_id
1 'polypeptide(L)'
;MSNKFLIDYPLKRVTVGRRFGGRPEGMGRWQRIPNLGVLWTDDKEALQLGILKSQDNKLANALRRRMVLMAVDGMTATAAFDLIARENRTYMIMHGDLADRGEDNFWN
;
A
#
# COMPACT_ATOMS: atom_id res chain seq x y z
N MET A 1 16.83 11.62 3.10
CA MET A 1 16.69 10.15 3.28
C MET A 1 16.49 9.53 1.92
N SER A 2 17.30 8.56 1.53
CA SER A 2 17.07 7.81 0.29
C SER A 2 15.82 6.96 0.47
N ASN A 3 14.90 7.02 -0.50
CA ASN A 3 13.64 6.31 -0.41
C ASN A 3 13.90 4.83 -0.71
N LYS A 4 14.06 4.01 0.34
CA LYS A 4 14.38 2.57 0.23
C LYS A 4 13.47 1.83 -0.74
N PHE A 5 12.20 2.26 -0.85
CA PHE A 5 11.23 1.74 -1.83
C PHE A 5 11.72 1.79 -3.27
N LEU A 6 12.38 2.89 -3.65
CA LEU A 6 12.88 3.13 -5.01
C LEU A 6 14.19 2.39 -5.30
N ILE A 7 14.94 2.03 -4.25
CA ILE A 7 16.21 1.31 -4.37
C ILE A 7 15.96 -0.19 -4.53
N ASP A 8 15.18 -0.78 -3.63
CA ASP A 8 14.96 -2.23 -3.61
C ASP A 8 14.06 -2.67 -4.77
N TYR A 9 13.25 -1.76 -5.32
CA TYR A 9 12.36 -2.00 -6.45
C TYR A 9 12.37 -0.80 -7.43
N PRO A 10 13.41 -0.70 -8.28
CA PRO A 10 13.50 0.38 -9.25
C PRO A 10 12.30 0.35 -10.21
N LEU A 11 11.70 1.52 -10.44
CA LEU A 11 10.52 1.69 -11.27
C LEU A 11 10.84 1.34 -12.74
N LYS A 12 10.60 0.08 -13.14
CA LYS A 12 10.62 -0.32 -14.55
C LYS A 12 9.47 0.36 -15.32
N ARG A 13 9.61 0.54 -16.64
CA ARG A 13 8.49 0.97 -17.50
C ARG A 13 7.42 -0.13 -17.50
N VAL A 14 6.33 0.09 -16.79
CA VAL A 14 5.23 -0.89 -16.68
C VAL A 14 4.21 -0.67 -17.80
N THR A 15 4.20 -1.58 -18.77
CA THR A 15 3.09 -1.76 -19.73
C THR A 15 2.18 -2.86 -19.20
N VAL A 16 1.33 -2.46 -18.24
CA VAL A 16 0.20 -3.16 -17.59
C VAL A 16 0.25 -4.70 -17.52
N GLY A 17 0.74 -5.24 -16.40
CA GLY A 17 0.60 -6.65 -15.99
C GLY A 17 -0.36 -6.85 -14.82
N ARG A 18 -0.30 -8.04 -14.19
CA ARG A 18 -1.10 -8.45 -13.02
C ARG A 18 -1.14 -7.35 -11.95
N ARG A 19 -2.30 -7.17 -11.32
CA ARG A 19 -2.53 -6.22 -10.22
C ARG A 19 -3.18 -6.95 -9.05
N PHE A 20 -3.04 -6.38 -7.87
CA PHE A 20 -3.84 -6.79 -6.72
C PHE A 20 -5.31 -6.36 -6.90
N GLY A 21 -6.21 -7.05 -6.20
CA GLY A 21 -7.63 -6.68 -6.12
C GLY A 21 -7.84 -5.30 -5.49
N GLY A 22 -9.04 -4.73 -5.66
CA GLY A 22 -9.34 -3.34 -5.27
C GLY A 22 -10.67 -3.11 -4.56
N ARG A 23 -11.32 -4.15 -4.03
CA ARG A 23 -12.51 -4.00 -3.18
C ARG A 23 -12.12 -4.10 -1.72
N PRO A 24 -12.23 -3.01 -0.94
CA PRO A 24 -11.87 -3.02 0.45
C PRO A 24 -13.10 -3.32 1.31
N GLU A 25 -13.46 -4.59 1.35
CA GLU A 25 -14.63 -5.08 2.07
C GLU A 25 -14.23 -6.28 2.94
N GLY A 26 -14.77 -6.33 4.15
CA GLY A 26 -14.50 -7.42 5.10
C GLY A 26 -13.20 -7.23 5.87
N MET A 27 -12.79 -8.31 6.56
CA MET A 27 -11.65 -8.28 7.47
C MET A 27 -10.31 -8.13 6.73
N GLY A 28 -9.42 -7.32 7.28
CA GLY A 28 -8.09 -7.14 6.74
C GLY A 28 -7.18 -6.31 7.64
N ARG A 29 -6.12 -5.79 7.03
CA ARG A 29 -5.09 -4.98 7.69
C ARG A 29 -4.88 -3.68 6.97
N TRP A 30 -4.59 -2.62 7.73
CA TRP A 30 -4.20 -1.35 7.14
C TRP A 30 -3.12 -0.65 7.96
N GLN A 31 -2.35 0.19 7.28
CA GLN A 31 -1.33 1.01 7.88
C GLN A 31 -1.33 2.39 7.21
N ARG A 32 -1.25 3.44 8.03
CA ARG A 32 -0.99 4.78 7.53
C ARG A 32 0.47 4.88 7.09
N ILE A 33 0.68 5.36 5.87
CA ILE A 33 2.00 5.72 5.36
C ILE A 33 2.10 7.25 5.35
N PRO A 34 3.03 7.85 6.13
CA PRO A 34 3.15 9.29 6.24
C PRO A 34 3.24 9.95 4.86
N ASN A 35 2.46 11.02 4.65
CA ASN A 35 2.43 11.80 3.41
C ASN A 35 2.00 11.04 2.14
N LEU A 36 1.57 9.77 2.25
CA LEU A 36 1.18 8.95 1.09
C LEU A 36 -0.25 8.44 1.17
N GLY A 37 -0.73 8.09 2.37
CA GLY A 37 -2.11 7.67 2.56
C GLY A 37 -2.24 6.40 3.39
N VAL A 38 -3.25 5.58 3.09
CA VAL A 38 -3.55 4.35 3.83
C VAL A 38 -3.32 3.15 2.92
N LEU A 39 -2.31 2.35 3.24
CA LEU A 39 -2.10 1.04 2.63
C LEU A 39 -3.02 0.03 3.31
N TRP A 40 -3.73 -0.79 2.54
CA TRP A 40 -4.60 -1.83 3.11
C TRP A 40 -4.56 -3.12 2.29
N THR A 41 -4.82 -4.24 2.95
CA THR A 41 -4.95 -5.57 2.34
C THR A 41 -6.10 -6.35 2.99
N ASP A 42 -6.76 -7.20 2.21
CA ASP A 42 -7.77 -8.16 2.68
C ASP A 42 -7.15 -9.50 3.14
N ASP A 43 -5.82 -9.56 3.20
CA ASP A 43 -5.01 -10.75 3.49
C ASP A 43 -5.28 -11.95 2.58
N LYS A 44 -5.81 -11.69 1.38
CA LYS A 44 -6.05 -12.68 0.33
C LYS A 44 -5.35 -12.23 -0.94
N GLU A 45 -6.01 -11.35 -1.70
CA GLU A 45 -5.59 -10.97 -3.04
C GLU A 45 -5.66 -9.47 -3.30
N ALA A 46 -6.27 -8.70 -2.39
CA ALA A 46 -6.39 -7.26 -2.51
C ALA A 46 -5.29 -6.53 -1.73
N LEU A 47 -4.71 -5.53 -2.39
CA LEU A 47 -3.76 -4.60 -1.80
C LEU A 47 -3.87 -3.27 -2.56
N GLN A 48 -4.12 -2.20 -1.82
CA GLN A 48 -4.22 -0.88 -2.44
C GLN A 48 -3.74 0.23 -1.52
N LEU A 49 -3.34 1.35 -2.13
CA LEU A 49 -3.04 2.61 -1.46
C LEU A 49 -4.21 3.58 -1.67
N GLY A 50 -4.98 3.81 -0.61
CA GLY A 50 -5.93 4.92 -0.50
C GLY A 50 -5.18 6.25 -0.33
N ILE A 51 -5.64 7.29 -1.02
CA ILE A 51 -4.96 8.59 -1.10
C ILE A 51 -5.59 9.57 -0.11
N LEU A 52 -4.78 10.12 0.79
CA LEU A 52 -5.19 11.30 1.57
C LEU A 52 -5.11 12.58 0.72
N LYS A 53 -6.05 13.52 0.92
CA LYS A 53 -6.12 14.81 0.19
C LYS A 53 -4.80 15.61 0.16
N SER A 54 -3.94 15.47 1.17
CA SER A 54 -2.67 16.19 1.32
C SER A 54 -1.42 15.39 0.93
N GLN A 55 -1.56 14.29 0.18
CA GLN A 55 -0.44 13.42 -0.14
C GLN A 55 0.61 14.04 -1.08
N ASP A 56 1.83 13.51 -1.02
CA ASP A 56 2.82 13.65 -2.07
C ASP A 56 2.44 12.73 -3.25
N ASN A 57 1.80 13.33 -4.26
CA ASN A 57 1.35 12.63 -5.47
C ASN A 57 2.49 11.91 -6.22
N LYS A 58 3.72 12.42 -6.17
CA LYS A 58 4.86 11.81 -6.87
C LYS A 58 5.29 10.52 -6.17
N LEU A 59 5.40 10.56 -4.85
CA LEU A 59 5.75 9.41 -4.04
C LEU A 59 4.62 8.37 -4.00
N ALA A 60 3.36 8.79 -3.95
CA ALA A 60 2.22 7.89 -3.98
C ALA A 60 2.14 7.12 -5.31
N ASN A 61 2.37 7.81 -6.43
CA ASN A 61 2.46 7.19 -7.75
C ASN A 61 3.66 6.23 -7.88
N ALA A 62 4.80 6.57 -7.27
CA ALA A 62 5.95 5.67 -7.23
C ALA A 62 5.63 4.38 -6.46
N LEU A 63 5.01 4.48 -5.28
CA LEU A 63 4.60 3.31 -4.50
C LEU A 63 3.59 2.44 -5.25
N ARG A 64 2.58 3.04 -5.90
CA ARG A 64 1.63 2.31 -6.75
C ARG A 64 2.30 1.55 -7.88
N ARG A 65 3.26 2.16 -8.56
CA ARG A 65 4.03 1.48 -9.61
C ARG A 65 4.85 0.32 -9.05
N ARG A 66 5.46 0.48 -7.87
CA ARG A 66 6.15 -0.60 -7.16
C ARG A 66 5.21 -1.75 -6.82
N MET A 67 4.01 -1.47 -6.32
CA MET A 67 3.00 -2.51 -6.05
C MET A 67 2.64 -3.29 -7.31
N VAL A 68 2.51 -2.63 -8.46
CA VAL A 68 2.30 -3.33 -9.74
C VAL A 68 3.48 -4.21 -10.11
N LEU A 69 4.72 -3.75 -9.90
CA LEU A 69 5.91 -4.59 -10.14
C LEU A 69 5.94 -5.82 -9.23
N MET A 70 5.59 -5.67 -7.96
CA MET A 70 5.48 -6.80 -7.02
C MET A 70 4.45 -7.83 -7.51
N ALA A 71 3.28 -7.37 -7.97
CA ALA A 71 2.25 -8.26 -8.53
C ALA A 71 2.70 -8.93 -9.83
N VAL A 72 3.45 -8.24 -10.69
CA VAL A 72 4.06 -8.80 -11.91
C VAL A 72 5.10 -9.87 -11.58
N ASP A 73 5.90 -9.65 -10.54
CA ASP A 73 6.90 -10.61 -10.04
C ASP A 73 6.26 -11.76 -9.23
N GLY A 74 4.93 -11.83 -9.16
CA GLY A 74 4.19 -12.94 -8.53
C GLY A 74 4.07 -12.84 -7.00
N MET A 75 4.45 -11.72 -6.39
CA MET A 75 4.29 -11.50 -4.96
C MET A 75 2.80 -11.47 -4.59
N THR A 76 2.43 -12.09 -3.47
CA THR A 76 1.06 -12.03 -2.95
C THR A 76 0.76 -10.67 -2.35
N ALA A 77 -0.54 -10.31 -2.28
CA ALA A 77 -0.99 -9.06 -1.68
C ALA A 77 -0.51 -8.91 -0.23
N THR A 78 -0.65 -9.98 0.56
CA THR A 78 -0.21 -10.06 1.96
C THR A 78 1.30 -9.84 2.10
N ALA A 79 2.12 -10.51 1.29
CA ALA A 79 3.57 -10.35 1.36
C ALA A 79 4.03 -8.96 0.94
N ALA A 80 3.38 -8.39 -0.09
CA ALA A 80 3.64 -7.02 -0.52
C ALA A 80 3.23 -6.00 0.56
N PHE A 81 2.10 -6.22 1.23
CA PHE A 81 1.68 -5.41 2.38
C PHE A 81 2.74 -5.46 3.49
N ASP A 82 3.14 -6.65 3.93
CA ASP A 82 4.09 -6.82 5.03
C ASP A 82 5.44 -6.17 4.73
N LEU A 83 5.91 -6.28 3.48
CA LEU A 83 7.15 -5.67 3.05
C LEU A 83 7.08 -4.14 3.11
N ILE A 84 6.05 -3.54 2.52
CA ILE A 84 5.84 -2.09 2.52
C ILE A 84 5.62 -1.58 3.94
N ALA A 85 4.87 -2.32 4.77
CA ALA A 85 4.56 -1.91 6.12
C ALA A 85 5.79 -1.96 7.04
N ARG A 86 6.62 -2.99 6.91
CA ARG A 86 7.89 -3.14 7.64
C ARG A 86 8.89 -2.02 7.33
N GLU A 87 8.81 -1.44 6.15
CA GLU A 87 9.62 -0.31 5.71
C GLU A 87 9.06 1.04 6.21
N ASN A 88 7.78 1.10 6.60
CA ASN A 88 7.07 2.27 7.13
C ASN A 88 6.70 2.10 8.61
N ARG A 89 7.67 1.83 9.48
CA ARG A 89 7.41 1.50 10.90
C ARG A 89 6.84 2.64 11.76
N THR A 90 6.66 3.83 11.19
CA THR A 90 6.18 5.01 11.90
C THR A 90 4.79 4.80 12.50
N TYR A 91 3.93 4.06 11.81
CA TYR A 91 2.55 3.79 12.27
C TYR A 91 2.32 2.30 12.46
N MET A 92 1.48 1.97 13.44
CA MET A 92 1.07 0.61 13.72
C MET A 92 0.20 0.04 12.59
N ILE A 93 0.29 -1.28 12.41
CA ILE A 93 -0.61 -2.03 11.54
C ILE A 93 -1.89 -2.30 12.34
N MET A 94 -3.01 -1.81 11.81
CA MET A 94 -4.34 -2.02 12.37
C MET A 94 -4.98 -3.25 11.71
N HIS A 95 -5.87 -3.92 12.45
CA HIS A 95 -6.65 -5.07 11.98
C HIS A 95 -8.12 -4.80 12.25
N GLY A 96 -9.00 -5.22 11.35
CA GLY A 96 -10.45 -5.03 11.50
C GLY A 96 -11.18 -5.04 10.17
N ASP A 97 -12.41 -4.52 10.15
CA ASP A 97 -13.15 -4.35 8.91
C ASP A 97 -12.50 -3.24 8.07
N LEU A 98 -12.21 -3.54 6.81
CA LEU A 98 -11.65 -2.59 5.88
C LEU A 98 -12.59 -1.41 5.62
N ALA A 99 -13.91 -1.55 5.80
CA ALA A 99 -14.83 -0.43 5.76
C ALA A 99 -14.48 0.66 6.80
N ASP A 100 -13.87 0.27 7.93
CA ASP A 100 -13.50 1.17 9.02
C ASP A 100 -12.13 1.83 8.84
N ARG A 101 -11.37 1.49 7.78
CA ARG A 101 -10.01 2.02 7.54
C ARG A 101 -9.95 3.55 7.26
N GLY A 102 -11.11 4.22 7.28
CA GLY A 102 -11.37 5.57 6.76
C GLY A 102 -10.40 6.67 7.21
N GLU A 103 -10.27 7.67 6.33
CA GLU A 103 -9.23 8.69 6.30
C GLU A 103 -9.23 9.69 7.48
N ASP A 104 -10.33 9.78 8.25
CA ASP A 104 -10.51 10.76 9.34
C ASP A 104 -10.79 10.15 10.73
N ASN A 105 -11.17 8.86 10.83
CA ASN A 105 -11.75 8.34 12.10
C ASN A 105 -10.73 7.92 13.17
N PHE A 106 -9.45 7.79 12.83
CA PHE A 106 -8.44 7.18 13.72
C PHE A 106 -7.21 8.05 13.98
N TRP A 107 -7.13 9.26 13.43
CA TRP A 107 -5.86 9.99 13.32
C TRP A 107 -5.86 11.42 13.84
N ASN A 108 -6.81 11.78 14.72
CA ASN A 108 -6.73 13.01 15.53
C ASN A 108 -5.56 12.93 16.51
#